data_AF-A0A094ZPA1-F1
#
_entry.id   AF-A0A094ZPA1-F1
#
_cell.length_a   1.000
_cell.length_b   1.000
_cell.length_c   1.000
_cell.angle_alpha   90.00
_cell.angle_beta   90.00
_cell.angle_gamma   90.00
#
_symmetry.space_group_name_H-M   'P 1'
#
loop_
_entity.id
_entity.type
_entity.pdbx_description
1 polymer ?
#
loop_
_entity_poly.entity_id
_entity_poly.type
_entity_poly.pdbx_seq_one_letter_code
_entity_poly.pdbx_strand_id
1 'polypeptide(L)'
;MGILDKIADIENEIARTQKNKGKGRGRQVIAVARTADLVLMMLDATKPDVHRCNLKLNLDYLLEKLWDYLNLIQVFTKKRGQKPDLDEGIILRNGSTVEHICHSIHRSLASQCKYALVWGTSVKFSPQHVGLNHVLHHHDVVQIVKK
;
A
#
# COMPACT_ATOMS: atom_id res chain seq x y z
N MET A 1 -22.16 -6.93 -24.03
CA MET A 1 -21.44 -7.63 -22.94
C MET A 1 -21.76 -6.88 -21.66
N GLY A 2 -22.63 -7.49 -20.86
CA GLY A 2 -23.19 -6.87 -19.66
C GLY A 2 -22.12 -6.73 -18.58
N ILE A 3 -22.42 -5.89 -17.59
CA ILE A 3 -21.52 -5.66 -16.46
C ILE A 3 -21.25 -6.94 -15.67
N LEU A 4 -22.22 -7.85 -15.64
CA LEU A 4 -22.13 -9.17 -15.01
C LEU A 4 -21.09 -10.09 -15.69
N ASP A 5 -20.95 -9.99 -17.00
CA ASP A 5 -19.96 -10.78 -17.75
C ASP A 5 -18.54 -10.33 -17.40
N LYS A 6 -18.33 -9.03 -17.24
CA LYS A 6 -17.03 -8.46 -16.85
C LYS A 6 -16.67 -8.76 -15.39
N ILE A 7 -17.66 -8.82 -14.50
CA ILE A 7 -17.46 -9.24 -13.11
C ILE A 7 -17.03 -10.71 -13.08
N ALA A 8 -17.72 -11.57 -13.82
CA ALA A 8 -17.36 -12.99 -13.92
C ALA A 8 -15.94 -13.18 -14.50
N ASP A 9 -15.53 -12.38 -15.49
CA ASP A 9 -14.19 -12.43 -16.06
C ASP A 9 -13.10 -12.04 -15.05
N ILE A 10 -13.36 -11.00 -14.24
CA ILE A 10 -12.45 -10.56 -13.19
C ILE A 10 -12.36 -11.60 -12.07
N GLU A 11 -13.50 -12.16 -11.63
CA GLU A 11 -13.54 -13.23 -10.63
C GLU A 11 -12.74 -14.46 -11.08
N ASN A 12 -12.84 -14.82 -12.36
CA ASN A 12 -12.10 -15.92 -12.95
C ASN A 12 -10.60 -15.64 -13.03
N GLU A 13 -10.18 -14.41 -13.33
CA GLU A 13 -8.77 -14.03 -13.39
C GLU A 13 -8.13 -13.93 -11.99
N ILE A 14 -8.90 -13.50 -10.99
CA ILE A 14 -8.52 -13.56 -9.57
C ILE A 14 -8.35 -15.02 -9.12
N ALA A 15 -9.25 -15.93 -9.51
CA ALA A 15 -9.14 -17.35 -9.19
C ALA A 15 -7.91 -18.02 -9.84
N ARG A 16 -7.53 -17.60 -11.05
CA ARG A 16 -6.32 -18.07 -11.76
C ARG A 16 -5.03 -17.60 -11.08
N THR A 17 -4.98 -16.36 -10.62
CA THR A 17 -3.81 -15.80 -9.93
C THR A 17 -3.61 -16.41 -8.54
N GLN A 18 -4.67 -16.87 -7.87
CA GLN A 18 -4.62 -17.62 -6.59
C GLN A 18 -3.91 -18.98 -6.72
N LYS A 19 -4.10 -19.68 -7.84
CA LYS A 19 -3.52 -21.02 -8.05
C LYS A 19 -2.01 -21.01 -8.27
N ASN A 20 -1.41 -19.89 -8.68
CA ASN A 20 -0.04 -19.88 -9.21
C ASN A 20 1.06 -19.33 -8.30
N LYS A 21 0.84 -18.75 -7.11
CA LYS A 21 1.96 -18.25 -6.28
C LYS A 21 1.76 -18.42 -4.77
N GLY A 22 2.79 -18.96 -4.12
CA GLY A 22 2.80 -19.43 -2.74
C GLY A 22 2.33 -18.45 -1.65
N LYS A 23 1.49 -19.00 -0.77
CA LYS A 23 1.22 -18.79 0.68
C LYS A 23 1.28 -17.42 1.38
N GLY A 24 1.74 -16.33 0.78
CA GLY A 24 1.84 -15.02 1.46
C GLY A 24 1.24 -13.85 0.69
N ARG A 25 1.59 -13.72 -0.60
CA ARG A 25 1.13 -12.61 -1.45
C ARG A 25 -0.36 -12.65 -1.75
N GLY A 26 -0.95 -13.85 -1.87
CA GLY A 26 -2.39 -14.01 -2.11
C GLY A 26 -3.26 -13.38 -1.02
N ARG A 27 -2.87 -13.41 0.26
CA ARG A 27 -3.66 -12.79 1.34
C ARG A 27 -3.63 -11.27 1.32
N GLN A 28 -2.48 -10.68 0.98
CA GLN A 28 -2.37 -9.22 0.80
C GLN A 28 -3.13 -8.77 -0.45
N VAL A 29 -3.04 -9.53 -1.54
CA VAL A 29 -3.80 -9.27 -2.77
C VAL A 29 -5.30 -9.45 -2.55
N ILE A 30 -5.76 -10.41 -1.74
CA ILE A 30 -7.18 -10.56 -1.37
C ILE A 30 -7.65 -9.40 -0.48
N ALA A 31 -6.83 -8.94 0.46
CA ALA A 31 -7.19 -7.80 1.29
C ALA A 31 -7.31 -6.53 0.41
N VAL A 32 -6.33 -6.28 -0.45
CA VAL A 32 -6.36 -5.16 -1.41
C VAL A 32 -7.48 -5.34 -2.43
N ALA A 33 -7.77 -6.56 -2.91
CA ALA A 33 -8.85 -6.84 -3.86
C ALA A 33 -10.23 -6.70 -3.21
N ARG A 34 -10.44 -7.09 -1.95
CA ARG A 34 -11.72 -6.86 -1.24
C ARG A 34 -11.92 -5.40 -0.86
N THR A 35 -10.83 -4.71 -0.53
CA THR A 35 -10.86 -3.26 -0.35
C THR A 35 -11.07 -2.57 -1.71
N ALA A 36 -10.49 -3.11 -2.78
CA ALA A 36 -10.72 -2.70 -4.15
C ALA A 36 -12.13 -3.05 -4.62
N ASP A 37 -12.79 -4.12 -4.17
CA ASP A 37 -14.17 -4.45 -4.50
C ASP A 37 -15.12 -3.47 -3.79
N LEU A 38 -14.79 -3.06 -2.56
CA LEU A 38 -15.46 -1.97 -1.86
C LEU A 38 -15.27 -0.63 -2.60
N VAL A 39 -14.04 -0.36 -3.06
CA VAL A 39 -13.68 0.83 -3.84
C VAL A 39 -14.21 0.77 -5.27
N LEU A 40 -14.37 -0.41 -5.88
CA LEU A 40 -14.87 -0.66 -7.23
C LEU A 40 -16.40 -0.57 -7.21
N MET A 41 -17.06 -1.03 -6.14
CA MET A 41 -18.48 -0.70 -5.86
C MET A 41 -18.67 0.82 -5.71
N MET A 42 -17.75 1.52 -5.05
CA MET A 42 -17.80 2.98 -4.95
C MET A 42 -17.45 3.70 -6.28
N LEU A 43 -16.55 3.16 -7.08
CA LEU A 43 -16.19 3.70 -8.40
C LEU A 43 -17.22 3.35 -9.47
N ASP A 44 -18.05 2.31 -9.30
CA ASP A 44 -19.18 2.04 -10.21
C ASP A 44 -20.28 3.10 -10.08
N ALA A 45 -20.37 3.79 -8.93
CA ALA A 45 -21.16 5.00 -8.78
C ALA A 45 -20.61 6.20 -9.58
N THR A 46 -19.42 6.07 -10.18
CA THR A 46 -18.78 7.13 -10.99
C THR A 46 -18.82 6.88 -12.51
N LYS A 47 -19.57 5.87 -13.00
CA LYS A 47 -19.89 5.81 -14.43
C LYS A 47 -20.85 6.96 -14.83
N PRO A 48 -20.56 7.72 -15.91
CA PRO A 48 -21.20 9.01 -16.17
C PRO A 48 -22.64 8.97 -16.72
N ASP A 49 -23.28 7.81 -16.90
CA ASP A 49 -24.58 7.74 -17.58
C ASP A 49 -25.78 7.41 -16.71
N VAL A 50 -25.61 7.07 -15.42
CA VAL A 50 -26.76 6.91 -14.51
C VAL A 50 -26.40 7.47 -13.14
N HIS A 51 -26.85 8.72 -12.95
CA HIS A 51 -26.89 9.45 -11.68
C HIS A 51 -25.63 10.25 -11.35
N ARG A 52 -25.47 11.35 -12.09
CA ARG A 52 -25.26 12.66 -11.44
C ARG A 52 -26.40 12.94 -10.46
N CYS A 53 -26.49 12.19 -9.37
CA CYS A 53 -27.12 12.73 -8.19
C CYS A 53 -26.12 13.75 -7.65
N ASN A 54 -26.64 14.95 -7.50
CA ASN A 54 -26.02 16.12 -6.91
C ASN A 54 -25.77 15.89 -5.40
N LEU A 55 -25.20 14.73 -5.07
CA LEU A 55 -24.97 14.30 -3.72
C LEU A 55 -23.53 14.73 -3.43
N LYS A 56 -23.43 15.80 -2.65
CA LYS A 56 -22.26 16.17 -1.84
C LYS A 56 -21.93 15.00 -0.90
N LEU A 57 -21.63 13.84 -1.46
CA LEU A 57 -21.15 12.70 -0.71
C LEU A 57 -19.76 13.10 -0.28
N ASN A 58 -19.60 13.17 1.03
CA ASN A 58 -18.37 13.49 1.72
C ASN A 58 -17.38 12.31 1.54
N LEU A 59 -17.05 11.99 0.28
CA LEU A 59 -16.21 10.86 -0.10
C LEU A 59 -14.80 11.05 0.42
N ASP A 60 -14.32 12.29 0.46
CA ASP A 60 -13.05 12.66 1.09
C ASP A 60 -13.06 12.29 2.58
N TYR A 61 -14.15 12.62 3.28
CA TYR A 61 -14.34 12.25 4.68
C TYR A 61 -14.46 10.73 4.88
N LEU A 62 -15.13 10.01 3.96
CA LEU A 62 -15.19 8.55 4.00
C LEU A 62 -13.82 7.93 3.78
N LEU A 63 -13.04 8.44 2.83
CA LEU A 63 -11.67 8.00 2.57
C LEU A 63 -10.76 8.26 3.78
N GLU A 64 -10.83 9.46 4.37
CA GLU A 64 -10.12 9.82 5.59
C GLU A 64 -10.49 8.88 6.74
N LYS A 65 -11.79 8.64 6.95
CA LYS A 65 -12.28 7.73 7.99
C LYS A 65 -11.85 6.29 7.73
N LEU A 66 -11.87 5.82 6.49
CA LEU A 66 -11.35 4.50 6.14
C LEU A 66 -9.86 4.39 6.44
N TRP A 67 -9.09 5.43 6.16
CA TRP A 67 -7.66 5.49 6.48
C TRP A 67 -7.40 5.42 7.98
N ASP A 68 -8.20 6.15 8.77
CA ASP A 68 -8.19 6.12 10.24
C ASP A 68 -8.56 4.71 10.76
N TYR A 69 -9.69 4.14 10.31
CA TYR A 69 -10.19 2.85 10.77
C TYR A 69 -9.25 1.68 10.40
N LEU A 70 -8.64 1.72 9.21
CA LEU A 70 -7.68 0.72 8.77
C LEU A 70 -6.28 0.93 9.37
N ASN A 71 -6.05 2.11 9.97
CA ASN A 71 -4.82 2.53 10.62
C ASN A 71 -3.61 2.36 9.67
N LEU A 72 -3.70 2.97 8.50
CA LEU A 72 -2.72 2.82 7.42
C LEU A 72 -1.66 3.92 7.47
N ILE A 73 -0.42 3.55 7.14
CA ILE A 73 0.71 4.46 6.96
C ILE A 73 1.21 4.37 5.52
N GLN A 74 1.56 5.51 4.93
CA GLN A 74 2.24 5.57 3.64
C GLN A 74 3.70 5.88 3.87
N VAL A 75 4.61 5.04 3.37
CA VAL A 75 6.06 5.21 3.54
C VAL A 75 6.72 5.27 2.17
N PHE A 76 7.58 6.25 1.96
CA PHE A 76 8.28 6.47 0.71
C PHE A 76 9.63 5.77 0.72
N THR A 77 10.07 5.31 -0.45
CA THR A 77 11.39 4.70 -0.59
C THR A 77 12.29 5.60 -1.40
N LYS A 78 13.58 5.59 -1.06
CA LYS A 78 14.59 6.40 -1.73
C LYS A 78 15.74 5.52 -2.17
N LYS A 79 16.13 5.64 -3.44
CA LYS A 79 17.35 5.00 -3.98
C LYS A 79 18.59 5.82 -3.65
N ARG A 80 19.73 5.15 -3.54
CA ARG A 80 21.02 5.81 -3.30
C ARG A 80 21.36 6.73 -4.47
N GLY A 81 21.71 7.98 -4.19
CA GLY A 81 22.06 8.98 -5.22
C GLY A 81 20.87 9.58 -5.97
N GLN A 82 19.65 9.09 -5.76
CA GLN A 82 18.43 9.66 -6.35
C GLN A 82 17.62 10.42 -5.29
N LYS A 83 16.77 11.33 -5.77
CA LYS A 83 15.75 11.97 -4.93
C LYS A 83 14.71 10.93 -4.50
N PRO A 84 14.02 11.12 -3.36
CA PRO A 84 12.92 10.25 -2.97
C PRO A 84 11.81 10.28 -4.02
N ASP A 85 11.26 9.12 -4.35
CA ASP A 85 10.06 9.02 -5.17
C ASP A 85 8.86 9.27 -4.26
N LEU A 86 8.25 10.46 -4.35
CA LEU A 86 7.11 10.87 -3.51
C LEU A 86 5.75 10.50 -4.12
N ASP A 87 5.74 10.03 -5.36
CA ASP A 87 4.51 9.68 -6.07
C ASP A 87 4.04 8.24 -5.76
N GLU A 88 4.99 7.32 -5.56
CA GLU A 88 4.72 5.89 -5.33
C GLU A 88 5.14 5.47 -3.91
N GLY A 89 4.34 5.87 -2.92
CA GLY A 89 4.50 5.44 -1.53
C GLY A 89 3.99 4.01 -1.29
N ILE A 90 4.70 3.23 -0.48
CA ILE A 90 4.27 1.91 -0.04
C ILE A 90 3.28 2.06 1.12
N ILE A 91 2.08 1.52 0.97
CA ILE A 91 1.05 1.54 2.01
C ILE A 91 1.22 0.32 2.92
N LEU A 92 1.28 0.55 4.22
CA LEU A 92 1.44 -0.45 5.27
C LEU A 92 0.47 -0.16 6.42
N ARG A 93 0.32 -1.10 7.37
CA ARG A 93 -0.39 -0.82 8.62
C ARG A 93 0.52 -0.09 9.60
N ASN A 94 -0.04 0.77 10.44
CA ASN A 94 0.69 1.37 11.56
C ASN A 94 1.27 0.28 12.47
N GLY A 95 2.45 0.53 13.02
CA GLY A 95 3.27 -0.47 13.72
C GLY A 95 4.16 -1.31 12.79
N SER A 96 4.13 -1.07 11.48
CA SER A 96 5.07 -1.73 10.55
C SER A 96 6.50 -1.23 10.75
N THR A 97 7.45 -2.15 10.58
CA THR A 97 8.88 -1.88 10.75
C THR A 97 9.62 -1.81 9.41
N VAL A 98 10.88 -1.39 9.44
CA VAL A 98 11.79 -1.41 8.28
C VAL A 98 11.88 -2.81 7.65
N GLU A 99 11.84 -3.88 8.44
CA GLU A 99 11.79 -5.25 7.92
C GLU A 99 10.58 -5.51 7.01
N HIS A 100 9.41 -5.00 7.39
CA HIS A 100 8.18 -5.13 6.60
C HIS A 100 8.32 -4.42 5.25
N ILE A 101 8.97 -3.26 5.22
CA ILE A 101 9.31 -2.58 3.96
C ILE A 101 10.24 -3.43 3.12
N CYS A 102 11.30 -4.01 3.72
CA CYS A 102 12.21 -4.85 2.98
C CYS A 102 11.48 -6.02 2.30
N HIS A 103 10.58 -6.70 3.01
CA HIS A 103 9.77 -7.78 2.46
C HIS A 103 8.76 -7.33 1.39
N SER A 104 8.22 -6.11 1.51
CA SER A 104 7.34 -5.53 0.50
C SER A 104 8.08 -5.31 -0.84
N ILE A 105 9.30 -4.79 -0.78
CA ILE A 105 10.14 -4.55 -1.97
C ILE A 105 10.62 -5.88 -2.55
N HIS A 106 11.28 -6.72 -1.75
CA HIS A 106 11.79 -8.01 -2.20
C HIS A 106 12.06 -8.97 -1.04
N ARG A 107 11.67 -10.24 -1.19
CA ARG A 107 11.78 -11.27 -0.13
C ARG A 107 13.19 -11.45 0.47
N SER A 108 14.24 -11.19 -0.31
CA SER A 108 15.64 -11.36 0.13
C SER A 108 16.30 -10.05 0.58
N LEU A 109 15.58 -8.93 0.54
CA LEU A 109 16.17 -7.64 0.87
C LEU A 109 16.44 -7.51 2.37
N ALA A 110 15.59 -8.10 3.21
CA ALA A 110 15.75 -8.08 4.67
C ALA A 110 17.08 -8.71 5.12
N SER A 111 17.48 -9.84 4.52
CA SER A 111 18.74 -10.52 4.87
C SER A 111 20.00 -9.77 4.41
N GLN A 112 19.88 -8.97 3.34
CA GLN A 112 20.96 -8.15 2.80
C GLN A 112 21.04 -6.76 3.44
N CYS A 113 20.04 -6.34 4.22
CA CYS A 113 20.00 -5.03 4.84
C CYS A 113 21.08 -4.92 5.93
N LYS A 114 21.99 -3.95 5.78
CA LYS A 114 22.99 -3.60 6.80
C LYS A 114 22.39 -2.61 7.81
N TYR A 115 21.75 -1.58 7.30
CA TYR A 115 21.01 -0.57 8.04
C TYR A 115 20.07 0.17 7.08
N ALA A 116 19.12 0.93 7.62
CA ALA A 116 18.32 1.86 6.85
C ALA A 116 18.59 3.31 7.31
N LEU A 117 18.48 4.24 6.37
CA LEU A 117 18.42 5.67 6.67
C LEU A 117 16.96 6.10 6.59
N VAL A 118 16.48 6.75 7.64
CA VAL A 118 15.11 7.25 7.70
C VAL A 118 15.11 8.77 7.83
N TRP A 119 14.26 9.42 7.05
CA TRP A 119 13.90 10.84 7.19
C TRP A 119 12.42 10.89 7.55
N GLY A 120 12.08 11.57 8.63
CA GLY A 120 10.69 11.71 9.05
C GLY A 120 10.52 11.80 10.55
N THR A 121 9.28 11.61 11.00
CA THR A 121 8.88 11.84 12.40
C THR A 121 9.16 10.64 13.30
N SER A 122 9.47 9.46 12.75
CA SER A 122 9.83 8.28 13.54
C SER A 122 11.24 8.35 14.15
N VAL A 123 12.08 9.27 13.68
CA VAL A 123 13.46 9.44 14.13
C VAL A 123 13.68 10.80 14.78
N LYS A 124 14.65 10.90 15.70
CA LYS A 124 14.96 12.16 16.40
C LYS A 124 15.76 13.12 15.52
N PHE A 125 16.60 12.58 14.64
CA PHE A 125 17.44 13.34 13.72
C PHE A 125 17.22 12.82 12.30
N SER A 126 17.16 13.71 11.32
CA SER A 126 16.92 13.32 9.92
C SER A 126 18.14 13.68 9.04
N PRO A 127 18.79 12.70 8.37
CA PRO A 127 18.58 11.26 8.48
C PRO A 127 19.21 10.63 9.72
N GLN A 128 18.61 9.55 10.20
CA GLN A 128 19.18 8.70 11.25
C GLN A 128 19.34 7.26 10.75
N HIS A 129 20.42 6.61 11.21
CA HIS A 129 20.65 5.19 11.00
C HIS A 129 19.75 4.36 11.92
N VAL A 130 18.99 3.44 11.33
CA VAL A 130 18.07 2.56 12.05
C VAL A 130 18.25 1.09 11.63
N GLY A 131 17.87 0.19 12.54
CA GLY A 131 17.83 -1.25 12.28
C GLY A 131 16.50 -1.72 11.70
N LEU A 132 16.39 -3.04 11.47
CA LEU A 132 15.21 -3.68 10.89
C LEU A 132 13.95 -3.57 11.78
N ASN A 133 14.14 -3.50 13.11
CA ASN A 133 13.05 -3.45 14.09
C ASN A 133 12.50 -2.03 14.31
N HIS A 134 13.04 -1.01 13.63
CA HIS A 134 12.56 0.36 13.77
C HIS A 134 11.15 0.50 13.21
N VAL A 135 10.24 1.05 14.02
CA VAL A 135 8.84 1.30 13.65
C VAL A 135 8.76 2.58 12.84
N LEU A 136 8.04 2.53 11.72
CA LEU A 136 7.92 3.64 10.79
C LEU A 136 6.61 4.40 11.03
N HIS A 137 6.66 5.70 10.76
CA HIS A 137 5.50 6.59 10.81
C HIS A 137 5.00 6.95 9.41
N HIS A 138 3.80 7.52 9.37
CA HIS A 138 3.21 8.02 8.14
C HIS A 138 4.10 9.11 7.51
N HIS A 139 4.30 9.00 6.20
CA HIS A 139 5.16 9.84 5.37
C HIS A 139 6.66 9.79 5.67
N ASP A 140 7.14 8.77 6.38
CA ASP A 140 8.58 8.55 6.48
C ASP A 140 9.17 8.23 5.09
N VAL A 141 10.43 8.64 4.88
CA VAL A 141 11.23 8.27 3.72
C VAL A 141 12.31 7.30 4.18
N VAL A 142 12.45 6.17 3.49
CA VAL A 142 13.38 5.10 3.87
C VAL A 142 14.33 4.79 2.72
N GLN A 143 15.64 4.79 3.00
CA GLN A 143 16.68 4.31 2.10
C GLN A 143 17.35 3.08 2.71
N ILE A 144 17.19 1.93 2.05
CA ILE A 144 17.81 0.67 2.47
C ILE A 144 19.26 0.63 1.99
N VAL A 145 20.19 0.39 2.91
CA VAL A 145 21.61 0.19 2.60
C VAL A 145 21.94 -1.30 2.76
N LYS A 146 22.40 -1.91 1.66
CA LYS A 146 22.80 -3.31 1.64
C LYS A 146 24.21 -3.50 2.24
N LYS A 147 24.49 -4.71 2.72
CA LYS A 147 25.83 -5.13 3.18
C LYS A 147 26.86 -5.03 2.06
#